data_AF-A0A8S2VUD9-F1
#
_entry.id   AF-A0A8S2VUD9-F1
#
_cell.length_a   1.000
_cell.length_b   1.000
_cell.length_c   1.000
_cell.angle_alpha   90.00
_cell.angle_beta   90.00
_cell.angle_gamma   90.00
#
_symmetry.space_group_name_H-M   'P 1'
#
loop_
_entity.id
_entity.type
_entity.pdbx_description
1 polymer ?
#
loop_
_entity_poly.entity_id
_entity_poly.type
_entity_poly.pdbx_seq_one_letter_code
_entity_poly.pdbx_strand_id
1 'polypeptide(L)' 'MIVLPLVYPEVFQHYKIKPPRGVLFYGPPGTGKTLVARALVNECSSPDRRISFFMRKGADCLCKYV' A
#
# COMPACT_ATOMS: atom_id res chain seq x y z
N MET A 1 9.57 3.16 -0.59
CA MET A 1 9.23 1.95 0.18
C MET A 1 8.30 0.99 -0.55
N ILE A 2 7.17 1.45 -1.12
CA ILE A 2 6.25 0.56 -1.85
C ILE A 2 6.61 0.45 -3.34
N VAL A 3 6.91 1.58 -3.99
CA VAL A 3 7.23 1.62 -5.43
C VAL A 3 8.57 0.94 -5.75
N LEU A 4 9.61 1.17 -4.93
CA LEU A 4 10.95 0.63 -5.17
C LEU A 4 11.01 -0.90 -5.32
N PRO A 5 10.43 -1.72 -4.40
CA PRO A 5 10.39 -3.17 -4.57
C PRO A 5 9.42 -3.64 -5.67
N LEU A 6 8.49 -2.78 -6.12
CA LEU A 6 7.64 -3.08 -7.27
C LEU A 6 8.38 -2.88 -8.60
N VAL A 7 9.19 -1.82 -8.70
CA VAL A 7 9.93 -1.48 -9.93
C VAL A 7 11.24 -2.26 -10.04
N TYR A 8 11.94 -2.50 -8.93
CA TYR A 8 13.27 -3.16 -8.92
C TYR A 8 13.30 -4.39 -8.01
N PRO A 9 12.53 -5.46 -8.30
CA PRO A 9 12.51 -6.66 -7.47
C PRO A 9 13.87 -7.37 -7.41
N GLU A 10 14.66 -7.28 -8.47
CA GLU A 10 15.95 -7.96 -8.62
C GLU A 10 16.97 -7.50 -7.58
N VAL A 11 17.00 -6.20 -7.29
CA VAL A 11 17.87 -5.62 -6.26
C VAL A 11 17.58 -6.26 -4.90
N PHE A 12 16.31 -6.42 -4.54
CA PHE A 12 15.94 -7.05 -3.26
C PHE A 12 16.25 -8.55 -3.23
N GLN A 13 16.20 -9.24 -4.37
CA GLN A 13 16.58 -10.65 -4.48
C GLN A 13 18.09 -10.85 -4.35
N HIS A 14 18.91 -10.01 -4.98
CA HIS A 14 20.37 -10.08 -4.91
C HIS A 14 20.88 -9.87 -3.47
N TYR A 15 20.32 -8.90 -2.75
CA TYR A 15 20.71 -8.64 -1.37
C TYR A 15 20.02 -9.58 -0.36
N LYS A 16 19.09 -10.45 -0.80
CA LYS A 16 18.25 -11.33 0.05
C LYS A 16 17.54 -10.56 1.17
N ILE A 17 17.18 -9.30 0.94
CA ILE A 17 16.50 -8.44 1.92
C ILE A 17 15.00 -8.55 1.71
N LYS A 18 14.26 -8.81 2.79
CA LYS A 18 12.80 -8.80 2.75
C LYS A 18 12.30 -7.36 2.58
N PRO A 19 11.55 -7.04 1.51
CA PRO A 19 11.05 -5.70 1.32
C PRO A 19 10.02 -5.33 2.41
N PRO A 20 9.99 -4.07 2.87
CA PRO A 20 9.00 -3.61 3.83
C PRO A 20 7.59 -3.66 3.22
N ARG A 21 6.60 -4.12 4.01
CA ARG A 21 5.24 -4.43 3.53
C ARG A 21 4.16 -3.45 3.99
N GLY A 22 4.47 -2.53 4.91
CA GLY A 22 3.49 -1.63 5.51
C GLY A 22 4.01 -0.20 5.61
N VAL A 23 3.10 0.75 5.46
CA VAL A 23 3.33 2.19 5.67
C VAL A 23 2.16 2.73 6.48
N LEU A 24 2.46 3.57 7.47
CA LEU A 24 1.45 4.24 8.30
C LEU A 24 1.41 5.72 7.94
N PHE A 25 0.23 6.22 7.55
CA PHE A 25 -0.01 7.65 7.37
C PHE A 25 -0.61 8.24 8.65
N TYR A 26 0.08 9.20 9.27
CA TYR A 26 -0.40 9.89 10.48
C TYR A 26 -0.40 11.42 10.28
N GLY A 27 -0.99 12.14 11.22
CA GLY A 27 -1.04 13.60 11.25
C GLY A 27 -2.46 14.18 11.24
N PRO A 28 -2.61 15.50 11.13
CA PRO A 28 -3.90 16.21 11.21
C PRO A 28 -4.94 15.71 10.18
N PRO A 29 -6.25 15.86 10.46
CA PRO A 29 -7.30 15.59 9.49
C PRO A 29 -7.18 16.58 8.30
N GLY A 30 -7.60 16.15 7.10
CA GLY A 30 -7.60 16.99 5.91
C GLY A 30 -6.29 17.04 5.12
N THR A 31 -5.18 16.44 5.58
CA THR A 31 -3.90 16.45 4.85
C THR A 31 -3.81 15.42 3.69
N GLY A 32 -4.94 14.99 3.14
CA GLY A 32 -4.96 14.14 1.94
C GLY A 32 -4.46 12.70 2.09
N LYS A 33 -4.27 12.15 3.30
CA LYS A 33 -3.72 10.79 3.53
C LYS A 33 -4.45 9.70 2.72
N THR A 34 -5.78 9.76 2.70
CA THR A 34 -6.64 8.83 1.95
C THR A 34 -6.52 9.02 0.43
N LEU A 35 -6.34 10.26 -0.04
CA LEU A 35 -6.16 10.56 -1.47
C LEU A 35 -4.82 10.05 -1.98
N VAL A 36 -3.75 10.24 -1.20
CA VAL A 36 -2.40 9.74 -1.53
C VAL A 36 -2.41 8.22 -1.70
N ALA A 37 -3.08 7.49 -0.80
CA ALA A 37 -3.18 6.03 -0.91
C ALA A 37 -3.88 5.58 -2.21
N ARG A 38 -4.95 6.28 -2.62
CA ARG A 38 -5.66 5.99 -3.88
C ARG A 38 -4.83 6.35 -5.12
N ALA A 39 -4.19 7.52 -5.10
CA ALA A 39 -3.33 7.97 -6.20
C ALA A 39 -2.15 7.01 -6.41
N LEU A 40 -1.51 6.55 -5.32
CA LEU A 40 -0.42 5.57 -5.38
C LEU A 40 -0.83 4.28 -6.11
N VAL A 41 -2.02 3.75 -5.81
CA VAL A 41 -2.53 2.54 -6.48
C VAL A 41 -2.74 2.79 -7.96
N ASN A 42 -3.32 3.94 -8.31
CA ASN A 42 -3.57 4.28 -9.71
C ASN A 42 -2.27 4.38 -10.51
N GLU A 43 -1.27 5.05 -9.94
CA GLU A 43 0.07 5.18 -10.56
C GLU A 43 0.80 3.85 -10.69
N CYS A 44 0.66 2.97 -9.71
CA CYS A 44 1.34 1.67 -9.73
C CYS A 44 0.61 0.62 -10.58
N SER A 45 -0.64 0.86 -10.97
CA SER A 45 -1.43 -0.07 -11.78
C SER A 45 -1.04 0.04 -13.25
N SER A 46 -0.12 -0.81 -13.70
CA SER A 46 0.33 -0.88 -15.10
C SER A 46 -0.26 -2.09 -15.83
N PRO A 47 -0.24 -2.12 -17.18
CA PRO A 47 -0.79 -3.24 -17.97
C PRO A 47 -0.15 -4.59 -17.62
N ASP A 48 1.12 -4.58 -17.25
CA ASP A 48 1.93 -5.75 -16.92
C ASP A 48 1.73 -6.22 -15.47
N ARG A 49 1.25 -5.34 -14.58
CA ARG A 49 1.12 -5.63 -13.15
C ARG A 49 -0.13 -5.00 -12.55
N ARG A 50 -1.20 -5.79 -12.48
CA ARG A 50 -2.48 -5.38 -11.89
C ARG A 50 -2.39 -5.35 -10.36
N ILE A 51 -2.73 -4.21 -9.77
CA ILE A 51 -2.75 -4.02 -8.32
C ILE A 51 -4.20 -3.90 -7.85
N SER A 52 -4.57 -4.68 -6.83
CA SER A 52 -5.88 -4.62 -6.20
C SER A 52 -5.84 -3.69 -4.99
N PHE A 53 -6.81 -2.78 -4.90
CA PHE A 53 -6.97 -1.89 -3.75
C PHE A 53 -8.26 -2.19 -3.01
N PHE A 54 -8.13 -2.52 -1.72
CA PHE A 54 -9.23 -2.80 -0.83
C PHE A 54 -9.34 -1.70 0.22
N MET A 55 -10.39 -0.89 0.11
CA MET A 55 -10.73 0.11 1.11
C MET A 55 -11.49 -0.56 2.25
N ARG A 56 -11.02 -0.41 3.48
CA ARG A 56 -11.73 -0.86 4.69
C ARG A 56 -11.75 0.26 5.73
N LYS A 57 -12.89 0.50 6.36
CA LYS A 57 -12.93 1.33 7.58
C LYS A 57 -12.61 0.40 8.75
N GLY A 58 -11.83 0.88 9.72
CA GLY A 58 -11.49 0.09 10.91
C GLY A 58 -12.73 -0.40 11.68
N ALA A 59 -13.81 0.38 11.64
CA ALA A 59 -15.08 0.02 12.24
C ALA A 59 -15.76 -1.19 11.56
N ASP A 60 -15.51 -1.43 10.27
CA ASP A 60 -16.14 -2.54 9.52
C ASP A 60 -15.59 -3.90 9.97
N CYS A 61 -14.44 -3.93 10.64
CA CYS A 61 -13.81 -5.16 11.13
C CYS A 61 -14.33 -5.58 12.51
N LEU A 62 -15.18 -4.78 13.16
CA LEU A 62 -15.71 -5.07 14.49
C LEU A 62 -17.00 -5.88 14.34
N CYS A 63 -17.03 -7.10 14.89
CA CYS A 63 -18.24 -7.92 14.99
C CYS A 63 -18.57 -8.19 16.47
N LYS A 64 -19.87 -8.13 16.79
CA LYS A 64 -20.39 -8.40 18.15
C LYS A 64 -20.42 -9.89 18.47
N TYR A 65 -20.52 -10.73 17.44
CA TYR A 65 -20.59 -12.16 17.56
C TYR A 65 -19.23 -12.77 17.24
N VAL A 66 -18.78 -13.67 18.11
CA VAL A 66 -17.62 -14.54 17.90
C VAL A 66 -18.06 -15.73 17.07
#